data_AF-A0A529LVC7-F1
#
_entry.id   AF-A0A529LVC7-F1
#
_cell.length_a   1.000
_cell.length_b   1.000
_cell.length_c   1.000
_cell.angle_alpha   90.00
_cell.angle_beta   90.00
_cell.angle_gamma   90.00
#
_symmetry.space_group_name_H-M   'P 1'
#
loop_
_entity.id
_entity.type
_entity.pdbx_description
1 polymer ?
#
loop_
_entity_poly.entity_id
_entity_poly.type
_entity_poly.pdbx_seq_one_letter_code
_entity_poly.pdbx_strand_id
1 'polypeptide(L)'
;IEDFREIDDLVRAQASLRVISAIAHGLPAVQGVPRNSELGLLRHQMELQRPSRSIREMIGAMPTSFAKLAPCMLMSPLSIAQYLPPDQALFDVVIFDEASQITTWDAVGAIARAHQTIIVGDPKQLPPTNFFGRNEEDEEVVEHEKDLESILDEAKAAGIPVRDLRWHYRSRNESLIAFSNHHYYQNRLITFPSPTVEDRAVQLRKITTGIYD
;
A
#
# COMPACT_ATOMS: atom_id res chain seq x y z
N ILE A 1 -40.13 1.02 25.06
CA ILE A 1 -39.27 1.87 24.18
C ILE A 1 -38.21 2.57 25.01
N GLU A 2 -38.55 3.14 26.18
CA GLU A 2 -37.55 3.71 27.12
C GLU A 2 -36.54 2.68 27.62
N ASP A 3 -36.98 1.53 28.15
CA ASP A 3 -36.06 0.48 28.63
C ASP A 3 -35.07 0.00 27.56
N PHE A 4 -35.52 -0.09 26.30
CA PHE A 4 -34.67 -0.44 25.17
C PHE A 4 -33.61 0.64 24.90
N ARG A 5 -33.99 1.92 24.97
CA ARG A 5 -33.06 3.03 24.79
C ARG A 5 -32.02 3.08 25.91
N GLU A 6 -32.45 2.87 27.15
CA GLU A 6 -31.57 2.90 28.31
C GLU A 6 -30.53 1.77 28.25
N ILE A 7 -30.93 0.55 27.85
CA ILE A 7 -30.02 -0.56 27.61
C ILE A 7 -29.11 -0.31 26.40
N ASP A 8 -29.63 0.21 25.28
CA ASP A 8 -28.83 0.52 24.08
C ASP A 8 -27.75 1.57 24.37
N ASP A 9 -28.09 2.63 25.12
CA ASP A 9 -27.15 3.67 25.52
C ASP A 9 -26.06 3.12 26.47
N LEU A 10 -26.43 2.22 27.39
CA LEU A 10 -25.48 1.58 28.30
C LEU A 10 -24.52 0.64 27.55
N VAL A 11 -25.03 -0.16 26.61
CA VAL A 11 -24.22 -1.00 25.72
C VAL A 11 -23.31 -0.14 24.86
N ARG A 12 -23.82 0.96 24.28
CA ARG A 12 -23.03 1.86 23.43
C ARG A 12 -21.90 2.52 24.20
N ALA A 13 -22.13 2.95 25.44
CA ALA A 13 -21.10 3.54 26.29
C ALA A 13 -19.97 2.52 26.61
N GLN A 14 -20.34 1.29 26.96
CA GLN A 14 -19.36 0.22 27.27
C GLN A 14 -18.64 -0.30 26.01
N ALA A 15 -19.36 -0.46 24.91
CA ALA A 15 -18.80 -0.86 23.62
C ALA A 15 -17.78 0.16 23.12
N SER A 16 -18.05 1.46 23.30
CA SER A 16 -17.13 2.52 22.92
C SER A 16 -15.78 2.40 23.62
N LEU A 17 -15.76 2.10 24.92
CA LEU A 17 -14.51 1.89 25.66
C LEU A 17 -13.73 0.67 25.17
N ARG A 18 -14.44 -0.43 24.84
CA ARG A 18 -13.83 -1.63 24.25
C ARG A 18 -13.25 -1.36 22.88
N VAL A 19 -13.98 -0.63 22.03
CA VAL A 19 -13.53 -0.25 20.69
C VAL A 19 -12.30 0.64 20.78
N ILE A 20 -12.31 1.66 21.63
CA ILE A 20 -11.15 2.54 21.86
C ILE A 20 -9.95 1.72 22.35
N SER A 21 -10.14 0.80 23.30
CA SER A 21 -9.07 -0.05 23.82
C SER A 21 -8.50 -0.98 22.76
N ALA A 22 -9.34 -1.54 21.89
CA ALA A 22 -8.92 -2.38 20.78
C ALA A 22 -8.14 -1.58 19.72
N ILE A 23 -8.62 -0.38 19.37
CA ILE A 23 -7.95 0.54 18.44
C ILE A 23 -6.63 1.05 19.02
N ALA A 24 -6.55 1.25 20.34
CA ALA A 24 -5.33 1.69 21.01
C ALA A 24 -4.28 0.58 21.15
N HIS A 25 -4.56 -0.66 20.72
CA HIS A 25 -3.65 -1.80 20.82
C HIS A 25 -3.06 -2.03 22.23
N GLY A 26 -3.82 -1.66 23.27
CA GLY A 26 -3.37 -1.75 24.66
C GLY A 26 -2.22 -0.80 25.02
N LEU A 27 -1.99 0.26 24.24
CA LEU A 27 -1.01 1.30 24.54
C LEU A 27 -1.51 2.17 25.72
N PRO A 28 -0.61 2.62 26.61
CA PRO A 28 -0.96 3.52 27.68
C PRO A 28 -1.34 4.91 27.15
N ALA A 29 -2.15 5.65 27.91
CA ALA A 29 -2.37 7.07 27.65
C ALA A 29 -1.04 7.84 27.69
N VAL A 30 -0.91 8.92 26.90
CA VAL A 30 0.32 9.72 26.77
C VAL A 30 0.89 10.18 28.12
N GLN A 31 0.01 10.57 29.05
CA GLN A 31 0.40 11.00 30.40
C GLN A 31 0.89 9.84 31.29
N GLY A 32 0.46 8.61 31.01
CA GLY A 32 0.84 7.40 31.73
C GLY A 32 2.11 6.73 31.22
N VAL A 33 2.77 7.28 30.19
CA VAL A 33 4.01 6.71 29.63
C VAL A 33 5.19 6.92 30.59
N PRO A 34 5.78 5.85 31.15
CA PRO A 34 6.94 5.97 32.03
C PRO A 34 8.15 6.52 31.27
N ARG A 35 8.94 7.40 31.90
CA ARG A 35 10.15 7.98 31.27
C ARG A 35 11.17 6.93 30.84
N ASN A 36 11.38 5.89 31.64
CA ASN A 36 12.31 4.79 31.37
C ASN A 36 11.60 3.63 30.67
N SER A 37 10.93 3.90 29.54
CA SER A 37 10.25 2.88 28.73
C SER A 37 10.51 3.10 27.24
N GLU A 38 10.21 2.10 26.40
CA GLU A 38 10.26 2.19 24.93
C GLU A 38 9.53 3.44 24.41
N LEU A 39 8.28 3.63 24.85
CA LEU A 39 7.46 4.80 24.48
C LEU A 39 7.96 6.11 25.13
N GLY A 40 8.60 6.01 26.30
CA GLY A 40 9.23 7.15 26.96
C GLY A 40 10.41 7.70 26.17
N LEU A 41 11.22 6.81 25.59
CA LEU A 41 12.30 7.16 24.67
C LEU A 41 11.76 7.83 23.41
N LEU A 42 10.69 7.28 22.80
CA LEU A 42 10.04 7.88 21.64
C LEU A 42 9.54 9.29 21.96
N ARG A 43 8.79 9.45 23.06
CA ARG A 43 8.31 10.77 23.50
C ARG A 43 9.46 11.75 23.69
N HIS A 44 10.54 11.33 24.33
CA HIS A 44 11.71 12.19 24.52
C HIS A 44 12.31 12.62 23.18
N GLN A 45 12.47 11.71 22.21
CA GLN A 45 13.01 12.05 20.88
C GLN A 45 12.09 12.98 20.09
N MET A 46 10.76 12.88 20.26
CA MET A 46 9.78 13.78 19.64
C MET A 46 9.80 15.21 20.24
N GLU A 47 10.24 15.37 21.49
CA GLU A 47 10.36 16.67 22.16
C GLU A 47 11.63 17.44 21.73
N LEU A 48 12.61 16.76 21.13
CA LEU A 48 13.86 17.39 20.68
C LEU A 48 13.65 18.17 19.37
N GLN A 49 14.22 19.37 19.29
CA GLN A 49 14.26 20.12 18.02
C GLN A 49 15.07 19.39 16.93
N ARG A 50 16.05 18.58 17.34
CA ARG A 50 16.87 17.73 16.47
C ARG A 50 16.98 16.35 17.13
N PRO A 51 16.16 15.37 16.71
CA PRO A 51 16.27 14.00 17.20
C PRO A 51 17.67 13.45 16.93
N SER A 52 18.23 12.76 17.92
CA SER A 52 19.60 12.24 17.86
C SER A 52 19.69 10.80 17.36
N ARG A 53 18.54 10.11 17.27
CA ARG A 53 18.45 8.71 16.80
C ARG A 53 17.75 8.65 15.46
N SER A 54 18.27 7.79 14.59
CA SER A 54 17.62 7.44 13.32
C SER A 54 16.31 6.68 13.53
N ILE A 55 15.46 6.67 12.51
CA ILE A 55 14.21 5.87 12.53
C ILE A 55 14.53 4.39 12.82
N ARG A 56 15.57 3.84 12.18
CA ARG A 56 15.99 2.45 12.38
C ARG A 56 16.35 2.16 13.84
N GLU A 57 17.15 3.02 14.47
CA GLU A 57 17.51 2.88 15.89
C GLU A 57 16.30 3.03 16.81
N MET A 58 15.35 3.88 16.46
CA MET A 58 14.11 4.04 17.21
C MET A 58 13.22 2.79 17.14
N ILE A 59 13.08 2.21 15.95
CA ILE A 59 12.36 0.94 15.76
C ILE A 59 13.03 -0.18 16.55
N GLY A 60 14.36 -0.32 16.43
CA GLY A 60 15.12 -1.33 17.17
C GLY A 60 15.09 -1.15 18.68
N ALA A 61 14.92 0.09 19.17
CA ALA A 61 14.77 0.37 20.60
C ALA A 61 13.35 0.12 21.15
N MET A 62 12.38 -0.26 20.31
CA MET A 62 10.99 -0.51 20.70
C MET A 62 10.47 -1.90 20.28
N PRO A 63 11.16 -3.00 20.64
CA PRO A 63 10.80 -4.34 20.16
C PRO A 63 9.40 -4.80 20.55
N THR A 64 8.81 -4.30 21.65
CA THR A 64 7.50 -4.75 22.13
C THR A 64 6.36 -3.77 21.84
N SER A 65 6.67 -2.48 21.76
CA SER A 65 5.68 -1.40 21.61
C SER A 65 5.49 -0.99 20.15
N PHE A 66 6.51 -1.18 19.29
CA PHE A 66 6.46 -0.68 17.91
C PHE A 66 5.31 -1.25 17.10
N ALA A 67 5.13 -2.57 17.10
CA ALA A 67 4.04 -3.23 16.37
C ALA A 67 2.64 -2.84 16.89
N LYS A 68 2.53 -2.42 18.15
CA LYS A 68 1.27 -1.89 18.72
C LYS A 68 1.01 -0.45 18.27
N LEU A 69 2.07 0.33 18.10
CA LEU A 69 2.02 1.73 17.67
C LEU A 69 1.75 1.86 16.17
N ALA A 70 2.43 1.05 15.37
CA ALA A 70 2.36 1.03 13.91
C ALA A 70 2.05 -0.40 13.43
N PRO A 71 0.81 -0.90 13.67
CA PRO A 71 0.41 -2.27 13.32
C PRO A 71 0.30 -2.48 11.80
N CYS A 72 0.14 -1.40 11.04
CA CYS A 72 0.12 -1.40 9.59
C CYS A 72 1.09 -0.33 9.09
N MET A 73 1.95 -0.71 8.14
CA MET A 73 2.99 0.16 7.61
C MET A 73 2.87 0.21 6.09
N LEU A 74 2.97 1.43 5.54
CA LEU A 74 3.02 1.66 4.09
C LEU A 74 4.42 2.16 3.75
N MET A 75 5.17 1.35 3.00
CA MET A 75 6.58 1.60 2.72
C MET A 75 6.94 1.13 1.31
N SER A 76 7.85 1.86 0.67
CA SER A 76 8.53 1.34 -0.52
C SER A 76 9.52 0.23 -0.12
N PRO A 77 9.90 -0.69 -1.03
CA PRO A 77 10.92 -1.70 -0.76
C PRO A 77 12.24 -1.12 -0.21
N LEU A 78 12.68 0.01 -0.77
CA LEU A 78 13.87 0.72 -0.27
C LEU A 78 13.70 1.20 1.18
N SER A 79 12.52 1.70 1.53
CA SER A 79 12.23 2.18 2.88
C SER A 79 12.24 1.03 3.90
N ILE A 80 11.76 -0.15 3.51
CA ILE A 80 11.84 -1.37 4.34
C ILE A 80 13.30 -1.71 4.63
N ALA A 81 14.14 -1.74 3.59
CA ALA A 81 15.56 -2.01 3.74
C ALA A 81 16.28 -0.94 4.58
N GLN A 82 15.88 0.33 4.47
CA GLN A 82 16.49 1.44 5.18
C GLN A 82 16.08 1.50 6.65
N TYR A 83 14.80 1.29 6.96
CA TYR A 83 14.27 1.60 8.30
C TYR A 83 14.07 0.38 9.19
N LEU A 84 13.76 -0.80 8.65
CA LEU A 84 13.46 -1.96 9.49
C LEU A 84 14.74 -2.74 9.86
N PRO A 85 15.07 -2.90 11.15
CA PRO A 85 16.18 -3.74 11.59
C PRO A 85 15.99 -5.20 11.14
N PRO A 86 17.05 -5.93 10.74
CA PRO A 86 16.93 -7.32 10.27
C PRO A 86 16.43 -8.30 11.34
N ASP A 87 16.64 -7.97 12.61
CA ASP A 87 16.25 -8.73 13.80
C ASP A 87 14.86 -8.35 14.35
N GLN A 88 14.14 -7.45 13.67
CA GLN A 88 12.77 -7.13 14.02
C GLN A 88 11.86 -8.36 13.87
N ALA A 89 10.87 -8.48 14.76
CA ALA A 89 9.81 -9.49 14.62
C ALA A 89 9.13 -9.41 13.25
N LEU A 90 8.79 -10.58 12.71
CA LEU A 90 8.13 -10.70 11.42
C LEU A 90 6.71 -10.13 11.48
N PHE A 91 6.26 -9.55 10.37
CA PHE A 91 4.87 -9.20 10.17
C PHE A 91 4.05 -10.46 9.87
N ASP A 92 2.77 -10.44 10.23
CA ASP A 92 1.86 -11.53 9.86
C ASP A 92 1.71 -11.62 8.33
N VAL A 93 1.62 -10.46 7.67
CA VAL A 93 1.41 -10.36 6.23
C VAL A 93 2.17 -9.18 5.63
N VAL A 94 2.74 -9.38 4.45
CA VAL A 94 3.16 -8.32 3.53
C VAL A 94 2.27 -8.32 2.30
N ILE A 95 1.86 -7.13 1.86
CA ILE A 95 1.04 -6.94 0.67
C ILE A 95 1.82 -6.05 -0.31
N PHE A 96 2.10 -6.59 -1.49
CA PHE A 96 2.60 -5.80 -2.61
C PHE A 96 1.40 -5.33 -3.42
N ASP A 97 1.21 -4.02 -3.47
CA ASP A 97 0.27 -3.38 -4.39
C ASP A 97 1.04 -2.86 -5.62
N GLU A 98 0.39 -2.81 -6.78
CA GLU A 98 1.03 -2.50 -8.06
C GLU A 98 2.30 -3.35 -8.33
N ALA A 99 2.25 -4.64 -7.99
CA ALA A 99 3.38 -5.55 -8.02
C ALA A 99 3.99 -5.76 -9.42
N SER A 100 3.28 -5.40 -10.50
CA SER A 100 3.84 -5.38 -11.85
C SER A 100 4.95 -4.34 -12.02
N GLN A 101 5.03 -3.35 -11.12
CA GLN A 101 6.04 -2.29 -11.13
C GLN A 101 7.20 -2.54 -10.14
N ILE A 102 7.20 -3.67 -9.44
CA ILE A 102 8.20 -4.01 -8.42
C ILE A 102 9.09 -5.13 -8.94
N THR A 103 10.39 -4.89 -8.98
CA THR A 103 11.38 -5.90 -9.38
C THR A 103 11.48 -7.02 -8.33
N THR A 104 11.87 -8.21 -8.77
CA THR A 104 11.99 -9.39 -7.88
C THR A 104 12.94 -9.13 -6.71
N TRP A 105 14.14 -8.59 -6.94
CA TRP A 105 15.13 -8.36 -5.89
C TRP A 105 14.72 -7.31 -4.86
N ASP A 106 14.01 -6.26 -5.28
CA ASP A 106 13.50 -5.24 -4.36
C ASP A 106 12.49 -5.86 -3.38
N ALA A 107 11.67 -6.80 -3.86
CA ALA A 107 10.64 -7.43 -3.05
C ALA A 107 11.17 -8.49 -2.06
N VAL A 108 12.33 -9.14 -2.34
CA VAL A 108 12.87 -10.22 -1.49
C VAL A 108 13.02 -9.78 -0.02
N GLY A 109 13.55 -8.57 0.20
CA GLY A 109 13.77 -8.05 1.55
C GLY A 109 12.47 -7.83 2.34
N ALA A 110 11.37 -7.53 1.66
CA ALA A 110 10.05 -7.37 2.27
C ALA A 110 9.37 -8.74 2.51
N ILE A 111 9.50 -9.69 1.58
CA ILE A 111 9.01 -11.07 1.75
C ILE A 111 9.64 -11.75 2.95
N ALA A 112 10.97 -11.63 3.10
CA ALA A 112 11.70 -12.24 4.21
C ALA A 112 11.29 -11.72 5.60
N ARG A 113 10.52 -10.62 5.67
CA ARG A 113 10.07 -9.97 6.90
C ARG A 113 8.62 -10.29 7.27
N ALA A 114 7.97 -11.20 6.54
CA ALA A 114 6.58 -11.58 6.83
C ALA A 114 6.37 -13.10 6.80
N HIS A 115 5.34 -13.56 7.51
CA HIS A 115 4.92 -14.97 7.46
C HIS A 115 4.13 -15.30 6.20
N GLN A 116 3.37 -14.34 5.67
CA GLN A 116 2.53 -14.50 4.49
C GLN A 116 2.75 -13.34 3.52
N THR A 117 2.66 -13.64 2.21
CA THR A 117 2.82 -12.65 1.15
C THR A 117 1.59 -12.64 0.26
N ILE A 118 1.06 -11.44 -0.01
CA ILE A 118 0.01 -11.20 -0.98
C ILE A 118 0.59 -10.31 -2.09
N ILE A 119 0.44 -10.73 -3.33
CA ILE A 119 0.92 -10.02 -4.52
C ILE A 119 -0.30 -9.56 -5.30
N VAL A 120 -0.48 -8.25 -5.41
CA VAL A 120 -1.58 -7.60 -6.12
C VAL A 120 -0.98 -6.71 -7.20
N GLY A 121 -1.46 -6.86 -8.42
CA GLY A 121 -1.03 -6.05 -9.54
C GLY A 121 -1.70 -6.51 -10.82
N ASP A 122 -1.34 -5.86 -11.92
CA ASP A 122 -1.92 -6.13 -13.21
C ASP A 122 -0.81 -6.33 -14.26
N PRO A 123 -0.66 -7.54 -14.84
CA PRO A 123 0.38 -7.82 -15.82
C PRO A 123 0.15 -7.09 -17.16
N LYS A 124 -0.96 -6.36 -17.31
CA LYS A 124 -1.24 -5.51 -18.48
C LYS A 124 -0.91 -4.04 -18.24
N GLN A 125 -0.50 -3.67 -17.04
CA GLN A 125 -0.03 -2.32 -16.71
C GLN A 125 1.49 -2.19 -16.91
N LEU A 126 2.04 -1.03 -16.52
CA LEU A 126 3.45 -0.71 -16.73
C LEU A 126 4.34 -1.72 -15.98
N PRO A 127 5.43 -2.20 -16.63
CA PRO A 127 6.47 -2.99 -15.97
C PRO A 127 7.33 -2.10 -15.07
N PRO A 128 8.28 -2.68 -14.30
CA PRO A 128 9.24 -1.88 -13.54
C PRO A 128 10.04 -0.98 -14.48
N THR A 129 10.29 0.27 -14.07
CA THR A 129 11.08 1.24 -14.86
C THR A 129 12.29 1.69 -14.05
N ASN A 130 13.49 1.55 -14.61
CA ASN A 130 14.73 2.00 -13.97
C ASN A 130 14.93 3.51 -14.18
N PHE A 131 14.20 4.35 -13.44
CA PHE A 131 14.33 5.80 -13.57
C PHE A 131 15.70 6.36 -13.12
N PHE A 132 16.48 5.59 -12.36
CA PHE A 132 17.77 5.99 -11.78
C PHE A 132 19.01 5.47 -12.53
N GLY A 133 18.84 4.68 -13.60
CA GLY A 133 19.95 4.11 -14.38
C GLY A 133 20.54 5.03 -15.44
N ARG A 134 19.93 6.21 -15.68
CA ARG A 134 20.40 7.18 -16.68
C ARG A 134 21.65 7.91 -16.20
N ASN A 135 22.81 7.28 -16.35
CA ASN A 135 24.01 8.02 -16.72
C ASN A 135 23.89 8.35 -18.22
N GLU A 136 24.12 9.61 -18.60
CA GLU A 136 23.88 10.17 -19.93
C GLU A 136 24.85 9.67 -21.04
N GLU A 137 25.62 8.60 -20.80
CA GLU A 137 26.71 8.21 -21.71
C GLU A 137 26.54 6.88 -22.47
N ASP A 138 25.51 6.05 -22.21
CA ASP A 138 25.36 4.77 -22.90
C ASP A 138 24.00 4.61 -23.59
N GLU A 139 23.96 4.91 -24.90
CA GLU A 139 22.81 4.63 -25.79
C GLU A 139 22.52 3.11 -25.95
N GLU A 140 23.38 2.23 -25.42
CA GLU A 140 23.22 0.76 -25.48
C GLU A 140 22.43 0.15 -24.29
N VAL A 141 22.10 0.91 -23.24
CA VAL A 141 21.43 0.38 -22.03
C VAL A 141 19.92 0.14 -22.20
N VAL A 142 19.32 0.64 -23.29
CA VAL A 142 17.85 0.63 -23.49
C VAL A 142 17.26 -0.78 -23.66
N GLU A 143 18.06 -1.78 -24.03
CA GLU A 143 17.55 -3.15 -24.24
C GLU A 143 17.47 -3.96 -22.93
N HIS A 144 18.39 -3.73 -21.97
CA HIS A 144 18.43 -4.44 -20.69
C HIS A 144 17.35 -3.99 -19.69
N GLU A 145 16.80 -2.79 -19.83
CA GLU A 145 15.69 -2.31 -18.96
C GLU A 145 14.34 -2.96 -19.29
N LYS A 146 14.20 -3.63 -20.46
CA LYS A 146 12.95 -4.30 -20.86
C LYS A 146 12.76 -5.69 -20.25
N ASP A 147 13.80 -6.25 -19.63
CA ASP A 147 13.82 -7.61 -19.07
C ASP A 147 13.81 -7.63 -17.53
N LEU A 148 13.44 -6.52 -16.88
CA LEU A 148 13.25 -6.55 -15.42
C LEU A 148 11.97 -7.32 -15.11
N GLU A 149 12.12 -8.59 -14.74
CA GLU A 149 11.02 -9.42 -14.29
C GLU A 149 10.39 -8.81 -13.02
N SER A 150 9.10 -8.52 -13.11
CA SER A 150 8.32 -8.07 -11.97
C SER A 150 8.06 -9.25 -11.02
N ILE A 151 7.88 -8.97 -9.74
CA ILE A 151 7.51 -10.05 -8.80
C ILE A 151 6.13 -10.65 -9.12
N LEU A 152 5.25 -9.89 -9.77
CA LEU A 152 3.97 -10.41 -10.25
C LEU A 152 4.16 -11.47 -11.34
N ASP A 153 5.05 -11.23 -12.31
CA ASP A 153 5.30 -12.17 -13.39
C ASP A 153 6.07 -13.40 -12.91
N GLU A 154 7.06 -13.20 -12.03
CA GLU A 154 7.81 -14.29 -11.40
C GLU A 154 6.89 -15.21 -10.56
N ALA A 155 5.99 -14.62 -9.77
CA ALA A 155 5.00 -15.37 -9.00
C ALA A 155 4.11 -16.24 -9.91
N LYS A 156 3.69 -15.69 -11.05
CA LYS A 156 2.89 -16.42 -12.04
C LYS A 156 3.69 -17.53 -12.71
N ALA A 157 4.95 -17.27 -13.08
CA ALA A 157 5.85 -18.24 -13.69
C ALA A 157 6.15 -19.41 -12.74
N ALA A 158 6.29 -19.13 -11.44
CA ALA A 158 6.42 -20.13 -10.37
C ALA A 158 5.16 -20.97 -10.12
N GLY A 159 4.05 -20.70 -10.82
CA GLY A 159 2.81 -21.45 -10.71
C GLY A 159 1.97 -21.10 -9.47
N ILE A 160 2.18 -19.92 -8.86
CA ILE A 160 1.37 -19.46 -7.75
C ILE A 160 -0.08 -19.23 -8.25
N PRO A 161 -1.10 -19.74 -7.53
CA PRO A 161 -2.50 -19.58 -7.97
C PRO A 161 -2.91 -18.12 -8.13
N VAL A 162 -3.44 -17.77 -9.31
CA VAL A 162 -3.90 -16.42 -9.64
C VAL A 162 -5.41 -16.29 -9.43
N ARG A 163 -5.84 -15.12 -8.95
CA ARG A 163 -7.26 -14.76 -8.82
C ARG A 163 -7.53 -13.46 -9.57
N ASP A 164 -8.30 -13.55 -10.64
CA ASP A 164 -8.70 -12.38 -11.44
C ASP A 164 -9.86 -11.62 -10.78
N LEU A 165 -9.67 -10.33 -10.54
CA LEU A 165 -10.74 -9.41 -10.15
C LEU A 165 -11.41 -8.87 -11.42
N ARG A 166 -12.65 -9.28 -11.68
CA ARG A 166 -13.35 -8.96 -12.94
C ARG A 166 -14.18 -7.69 -12.87
N TRP A 167 -14.56 -7.21 -11.70
CA TRP A 167 -15.51 -6.10 -11.58
C TRP A 167 -14.80 -4.75 -11.74
N HIS A 168 -15.22 -3.97 -12.73
CA HIS A 168 -14.68 -2.64 -13.00
C HIS A 168 -15.62 -1.55 -12.48
N TYR A 169 -15.16 -0.84 -11.45
CA TYR A 169 -15.96 0.20 -10.77
C TYR A 169 -15.59 1.63 -11.18
N ARG A 170 -14.49 1.83 -11.93
CA ARG A 170 -13.94 3.17 -12.17
C ARG A 170 -14.67 3.93 -13.27
N SER A 171 -14.99 3.27 -14.38
CA SER A 171 -15.60 3.93 -15.54
C SER A 171 -17.10 4.08 -15.35
N ARG A 172 -17.59 5.33 -15.39
CA ARG A 172 -19.03 5.64 -15.31
C ARG A 172 -19.81 5.26 -16.57
N ASN A 173 -19.12 5.22 -17.72
CA ASN A 173 -19.65 4.75 -18.99
C ASN A 173 -18.79 3.58 -19.48
N GLU A 174 -19.45 2.53 -19.98
CA GLU A 174 -18.79 1.33 -20.49
C GLU A 174 -17.82 1.64 -21.64
N SER A 175 -18.15 2.62 -22.49
CA SER A 175 -17.32 3.07 -23.61
C SER A 175 -15.90 3.47 -23.22
N LEU A 176 -15.69 3.98 -21.99
CA LEU A 176 -14.35 4.38 -21.49
C LEU A 176 -13.41 3.20 -21.25
N ILE A 177 -13.96 2.01 -20.99
CA ILE A 177 -13.16 0.80 -20.72
C ILE A 177 -13.31 -0.24 -21.83
N ALA A 178 -14.34 -0.14 -22.69
CA ALA A 178 -14.63 -1.11 -23.74
C ALA A 178 -13.41 -1.43 -24.61
N PHE A 179 -12.66 -0.41 -25.05
CA PHE A 179 -11.45 -0.59 -25.83
C PHE A 179 -10.40 -1.43 -25.07
N SER A 180 -10.04 -1.03 -23.85
CA SER A 180 -9.04 -1.74 -23.06
C SER A 180 -9.51 -3.13 -22.64
N ASN A 181 -10.79 -3.29 -22.28
CA ASN A 181 -11.39 -4.57 -21.94
C ASN A 181 -11.27 -5.57 -23.10
N HIS A 182 -11.54 -5.10 -24.32
CA HIS A 182 -11.40 -5.91 -25.53
C HIS A 182 -9.94 -6.31 -25.80
N HIS A 183 -9.03 -5.34 -25.84
CA HIS A 183 -7.66 -5.57 -26.27
C HIS A 183 -6.77 -6.25 -25.23
N TYR A 184 -6.93 -5.94 -23.94
CA TYR A 184 -6.02 -6.39 -22.89
C TYR A 184 -6.61 -7.46 -21.97
N TYR A 185 -7.93 -7.45 -21.78
CA TYR A 185 -8.61 -8.31 -20.80
C TYR A 185 -9.58 -9.32 -21.43
N GLN A 186 -9.57 -9.47 -22.76
CA GLN A 186 -10.39 -10.44 -23.49
C GLN A 186 -11.88 -10.36 -23.13
N ASN A 187 -12.40 -9.14 -22.92
CA ASN A 187 -13.77 -8.85 -22.50
C ASN A 187 -14.19 -9.55 -21.18
N ARG A 188 -13.23 -9.90 -20.30
CA ARG A 188 -13.55 -10.52 -19.00
C ARG A 188 -13.94 -9.53 -17.91
N LEU A 189 -13.66 -8.23 -18.08
CA LEU A 189 -14.08 -7.23 -17.11
C LEU A 189 -15.59 -7.00 -17.21
N ILE A 190 -16.26 -7.02 -16.06
CA ILE A 190 -17.68 -6.77 -15.89
C ILE A 190 -17.86 -5.30 -15.51
N THR A 191 -18.59 -4.56 -16.33
CA THR A 191 -18.94 -3.16 -16.11
C THR A 191 -20.38 -3.03 -15.59
N PHE A 192 -20.67 -1.88 -14.97
CA PHE A 192 -22.04 -1.51 -14.64
C PHE A 192 -22.62 -0.63 -15.75
N PRO A 193 -23.90 -0.82 -16.10
CA PRO A 193 -24.54 0.00 -17.11
C PRO A 193 -24.57 1.47 -16.66
N SER A 194 -24.31 2.38 -17.59
CA SER A 194 -24.48 3.80 -17.34
C SER A 194 -25.97 4.12 -17.14
N PRO A 195 -26.34 5.03 -16.21
CA PRO A 195 -27.72 5.50 -16.09
C PRO A 195 -28.17 6.33 -17.30
N THR A 196 -27.24 6.75 -18.17
CA THR A 196 -27.52 7.51 -19.39
C THR A 196 -27.29 6.66 -20.63
N VAL A 197 -28.27 6.67 -21.55
CA VAL A 197 -28.25 5.86 -22.78
C VAL A 197 -27.37 6.48 -23.88
N GLU A 198 -27.23 7.81 -23.90
CA GLU A 198 -26.33 8.50 -24.82
C GLU A 198 -24.88 8.44 -24.32
N ASP A 199 -23.99 7.91 -25.15
CA ASP A 199 -22.56 7.89 -24.86
C ASP A 199 -21.95 9.30 -25.02
N ARG A 200 -21.84 10.01 -23.90
CA ARG A 200 -21.16 11.32 -23.82
C ARG A 200 -19.85 11.24 -23.03
N ALA A 201 -19.25 10.05 -22.95
CA ALA A 201 -18.13 9.81 -22.05
C ALA A 201 -16.86 10.58 -22.45
N VAL A 202 -16.65 10.78 -23.75
CA VAL A 202 -15.55 11.59 -24.29
C VAL A 202 -16.13 12.77 -25.05
N GLN A 203 -15.61 13.97 -24.77
CA GLN A 203 -16.01 15.20 -25.45
C GLN A 203 -14.77 15.93 -25.94
N LEU A 204 -14.73 16.23 -27.24
CA LEU A 204 -13.72 17.11 -27.79
C LEU A 204 -14.04 18.56 -27.43
N ARG A 205 -13.16 19.20 -26.64
CA ARG A 205 -13.22 20.64 -26.37
C ARG A 205 -12.07 21.35 -27.04
N LYS A 206 -12.35 22.12 -28.08
CA LYS A 206 -11.35 22.93 -28.77
C LYS A 206 -11.04 24.18 -27.93
N ILE A 207 -9.81 24.29 -27.45
CA ILE A 207 -9.34 25.48 -26.74
C ILE A 207 -8.65 26.41 -27.75
N THR A 208 -9.32 27.51 -28.12
CA THR A 208 -8.86 28.45 -29.16
C THR A 208 -7.72 29.35 -28.71
N THR A 209 -7.54 29.54 -27.41
CA THR A 209 -6.45 30.32 -26.80
C THR A 209 -5.44 29.43 -26.07
N GLY A 210 -5.41 28.13 -26.38
CA GLY A 210 -4.46 27.21 -25.76
C GLY A 210 -3.05 27.54 -26.21
N ILE A 211 -2.18 27.84 -25.25
CA ILE A 211 -0.73 27.86 -25.47
C ILE A 211 -0.26 26.44 -25.17
N TYR A 212 0.29 25.76 -26.17
CA TYR A 212 0.85 24.42 -26.04
C TYR A 212 2.36 24.59 -26.14
N ASP A 213 3.10 24.09 -25.15
CA ASP A 213 4.57 24.09 -25.06
C ASP A 213 5.12 22.77 -25.64
#